data_AF-A0A829BGI9-F1
#
_entry.id   AF-A0A829BGI9-F1
#
_cell.length_a   1.000
_cell.length_b   1.000
_cell.length_c   1.000
_cell.angle_alpha   90.00
_cell.angle_beta   90.00
_cell.angle_gamma   90.00
#
_symmetry.space_group_name_H-M   'P 1'
#
loop_
_entity.id
_entity.type
_entity.pdbx_description
1 polymer ?
#
loop_
_entity_poly.entity_id
_entity_poly.type
_entity_poly.pdbx_seq_one_letter_code
_entity_poly.pdbx_strand_id
1 'polypeptide(L)'
;DVPTGMKNPTSGNLNIMFNGIYAAQNKQSFLFNGEEVETSGNPTAHVILRGGVNEYGKNIPNYYYDNVLDTIDQYEKMGLQNPFIVVDTNHDN
;
A
#
# COMPACT_ATOMS: atom_id res chain seq x y z
N ASP A 1 14.30 -10.13 -7.16
CA ASP A 1 13.20 -9.39 -6.52
C ASP A 1 12.75 -8.21 -7.36
N VAL A 2 11.45 -7.96 -7.38
CA VAL A 2 10.84 -6.83 -8.10
C VAL A 2 10.14 -5.94 -7.06
N PRO A 3 10.41 -4.63 -7.05
CA PRO A 3 9.66 -3.68 -6.23
C PRO A 3 8.18 -3.70 -6.55
N THR A 4 7.35 -3.81 -5.51
CA THR A 4 5.90 -3.95 -5.67
C THR A 4 5.18 -2.82 -4.95
N GLY A 5 4.48 -1.98 -5.71
CA GLY A 5 3.63 -0.93 -5.15
C GLY A 5 2.22 -1.45 -4.86
N MET A 6 1.71 -1.14 -3.66
CA MET A 6 0.35 -1.46 -3.22
C MET A 6 -0.52 -0.21 -3.32
N LYS A 7 -1.60 -0.26 -4.09
CA LYS A 7 -2.58 0.84 -4.18
C LYS A 7 -3.50 0.84 -2.98
N ASN A 8 -3.86 2.02 -2.46
CA ASN A 8 -4.98 2.11 -1.52
C ASN A 8 -6.30 1.67 -2.18
N PRO A 9 -7.22 1.06 -1.42
CA PRO A 9 -8.52 0.63 -1.96
C PRO A 9 -9.32 1.82 -2.48
N THR A 10 -10.36 1.54 -3.26
CA THR A 10 -11.28 2.56 -3.79
C THR A 10 -11.99 3.36 -2.71
N SER A 11 -12.11 2.84 -1.48
CA SER A 11 -12.63 3.61 -0.34
C SER A 11 -11.67 4.69 0.20
N GLY A 12 -10.42 4.71 -0.25
CA GLY A 12 -9.38 5.60 0.28
C GLY A 12 -8.76 5.15 1.61
N ASN A 13 -9.21 4.04 2.21
CA ASN A 13 -8.72 3.59 3.52
C ASN A 13 -7.27 3.07 3.45
N LEU A 14 -6.33 3.89 3.93
CA LEU A 14 -4.89 3.60 3.90
C LEU A 14 -4.49 2.38 4.74
N ASN A 15 -5.20 2.08 5.83
CA ASN A 15 -4.84 0.95 6.71
C ASN A 15 -4.87 -0.39 5.97
N ILE A 16 -5.79 -0.56 5.00
CA ILE A 16 -5.86 -1.78 4.20
C ILE A 16 -4.59 -1.95 3.36
N MET A 17 -4.12 -0.88 2.73
CA MET A 17 -2.89 -0.87 1.95
C MET A 17 -1.67 -1.16 2.81
N PHE A 18 -1.56 -0.49 3.96
CA PHE A 18 -0.44 -0.68 4.89
C PHE A 18 -0.37 -2.09 5.47
N ASN A 19 -1.53 -2.70 5.79
CA ASN A 19 -1.58 -4.10 6.18
C ASN A 19 -1.11 -5.03 5.04
N GLY A 20 -1.42 -4.70 3.79
CA GLY A 20 -0.90 -5.41 2.61
C GLY A 20 0.62 -5.31 2.49
N ILE A 21 1.20 -4.12 2.74
CA ILE A 21 2.65 -3.92 2.76
C ILE A 21 3.28 -4.73 3.90
N TYR A 22 2.73 -4.65 5.12
CA TYR A 22 3.19 -5.44 6.26
C TYR A 22 3.21 -6.94 5.92
N ALA A 23 2.12 -7.48 5.37
CA ALA A 23 2.06 -8.88 4.98
C ALA A 23 3.11 -9.22 3.91
N ALA A 24 3.25 -8.37 2.88
CA ALA A 24 4.20 -8.56 1.79
C ALA A 24 5.66 -8.53 2.25
N GLN A 25 6.00 -7.70 3.24
CA GLN A 25 7.36 -7.59 3.79
C GLN A 25 7.75 -8.79 4.66
N ASN A 26 6.78 -9.57 5.14
CA ASN A 26 7.02 -10.73 5.98
C ASN A 26 7.03 -12.04 5.19
N LYS A 27 7.68 -13.06 5.75
CA LYS A 27 7.67 -14.43 5.25
C LYS A 27 6.23 -14.97 5.18
N GLN A 28 5.88 -15.60 4.06
CA GLN A 28 4.58 -16.22 3.83
C GLN A 28 4.75 -17.67 3.39
N SER A 29 3.77 -18.53 3.71
CA SER A 29 3.61 -19.86 3.13
C SER A 29 2.26 -19.96 2.45
N PHE A 30 2.22 -20.40 1.19
CA PHE A 30 0.98 -20.58 0.44
C PHE A 30 1.14 -21.59 -0.71
N LEU A 31 0.02 -22.14 -1.17
CA LEU A 31 -0.02 -23.01 -2.34
C LEU A 31 0.02 -22.17 -3.63
N PHE A 32 0.97 -22.45 -4.51
CA PHE A 32 1.10 -21.80 -5.81
C PHE A 32 1.47 -22.82 -6.88
N ASN A 33 0.68 -22.88 -7.96
CA ASN A 33 0.85 -23.86 -9.05
C ASN A 33 0.93 -25.32 -8.58
N GLY A 34 0.15 -25.68 -7.56
CA GLY A 34 0.10 -27.06 -7.03
C GLY A 34 1.22 -27.42 -6.06
N GLU A 35 2.13 -26.49 -5.77
CA GLU A 35 3.26 -26.69 -4.85
C GLU A 35 3.12 -25.76 -3.63
N GLU A 36 3.59 -26.22 -2.46
CA GLU A 36 3.73 -25.37 -1.28
C GLU A 36 4.98 -24.49 -1.46
N VAL A 37 4.77 -23.18 -1.41
CA VAL A 37 5.84 -22.18 -1.59
C VAL A 37 6.00 -21.40 -0.30
N GLU A 38 7.25 -21.26 0.11
CA GLU A 38 7.65 -20.41 1.22
C GLU A 38 8.47 -19.22 0.68
N THR A 39 8.09 -17.99 1.06
CA THR A 39 8.75 -16.77 0.58
C THR A 39 9.58 -16.10 1.68
N SER A 40 10.62 -15.37 1.30
CA SER A 40 11.41 -14.55 2.24
C SER A 40 10.74 -13.22 2.62
N GLY A 41 9.56 -12.92 2.08
CA GLY A 41 8.99 -11.56 2.05
C GLY A 41 9.62 -10.67 0.98
N ASN A 42 9.03 -9.50 0.77
CA ASN A 42 9.45 -8.47 -0.18
C ASN A 42 9.74 -7.14 0.56
N PRO A 43 11.00 -6.85 0.90
CA PRO A 43 11.37 -5.63 1.63
C PRO A 43 11.17 -4.35 0.81
N THR A 44 10.94 -4.47 -0.50
CA THR A 44 10.72 -3.34 -1.42
C THR A 44 9.24 -3.06 -1.68
N ALA A 45 8.33 -3.74 -0.98
CA ALA A 45 6.90 -3.42 -1.02
C ALA A 45 6.64 -2.01 -0.48
N HIS A 46 5.85 -1.21 -1.20
CA HIS A 46 5.68 0.22 -0.90
C HIS A 46 4.29 0.78 -1.28
N VAL A 47 4.01 2.01 -0.86
CA VAL A 47 2.72 2.69 -1.05
C VAL A 47 2.56 3.28 -2.45
N ILE A 48 1.35 3.16 -2.99
CA ILE A 48 0.83 3.98 -4.09
C ILE A 48 -0.46 4.69 -3.63
N LEU A 49 -0.40 6.01 -3.53
CA LEU A 49 -1.56 6.88 -3.25
C LEU A 49 -2.32 7.15 -4.55
N ARG A 50 -3.59 6.74 -4.63
CA ARG A 50 -4.42 6.79 -5.86
C ARG A 50 -5.80 7.45 -5.72
N GLY A 51 -6.01 8.18 -4.62
CA GLY A 51 -7.29 8.72 -4.21
C GLY A 51 -8.28 7.65 -3.77
N GLY A 52 -9.50 8.06 -3.46
CA GLY A 52 -10.61 7.17 -3.18
C GLY A 52 -11.95 7.81 -3.52
N VAL A 53 -13.04 7.11 -3.25
CA VAL A 53 -14.40 7.53 -3.52
C VAL A 53 -15.18 7.46 -2.22
N ASN A 54 -15.93 8.52 -1.91
CA ASN A 54 -16.82 8.52 -0.75
C ASN A 54 -18.14 7.79 -1.02
N GLU A 55 -19.01 7.68 -0.02
CA GLU A 55 -20.31 7.02 -0.13
C GLU A 55 -21.27 7.61 -1.18
N TYR A 56 -20.99 8.85 -1.63
CA TYR A 56 -21.77 9.56 -2.65
C TYR A 56 -21.17 9.45 -4.06
N GLY A 57 -20.12 8.65 -4.25
CA GLY A 57 -19.48 8.48 -5.56
C GLY A 57 -18.53 9.64 -5.94
N LYS A 58 -18.17 10.52 -5.00
CA LYS A 58 -17.26 11.64 -5.26
C LYS A 58 -15.82 11.23 -4.97
N ASN A 59 -14.92 11.57 -5.89
CA ASN A 59 -13.48 11.41 -5.72
C ASN A 59 -12.96 12.27 -4.57
N ILE A 60 -12.14 11.66 -3.73
CA ILE A 60 -11.40 12.23 -2.62
C ILE A 60 -9.92 11.99 -2.90
N PRO A 61 -9.22 12.99 -3.46
CA PRO A 61 -7.79 12.87 -3.73
C PRO A 61 -7.00 12.74 -2.43
N ASN A 62 -5.89 12.00 -2.50
CA ASN A 62 -4.99 11.78 -1.37
C ASN A 62 -3.52 12.12 -1.69
N TYR A 63 -3.27 13.09 -2.57
CA TYR A 63 -1.92 13.59 -2.89
C TYR A 63 -1.53 14.89 -2.18
N TYR A 64 -2.41 15.46 -1.36
CA TYR A 64 -2.12 16.72 -0.68
C TYR A 64 -1.04 16.52 0.39
N TYR A 65 -0.40 17.62 0.79
CA TYR A 65 0.67 17.63 1.79
C TYR A 65 0.31 16.83 3.06
N ASP A 66 -0.88 17.06 3.61
CA ASP A 66 -1.35 16.37 4.82
C ASP A 66 -1.49 14.86 4.61
N ASN A 67 -1.92 14.42 3.42
CA ASN A 67 -2.03 12.99 3.11
C ASN A 67 -0.66 12.32 3.04
N VAL A 68 0.35 13.03 2.53
CA VAL A 68 1.73 12.53 2.50
C VAL A 68 2.30 12.45 3.91
N LEU A 69 2.05 13.46 4.76
CA LEU A 69 2.44 13.42 6.18
C LEU A 69 1.78 12.25 6.93
N ASP A 70 0.48 12.07 6.76
CA ASP A 70 -0.26 10.95 7.35
C ASP A 70 0.32 9.60 6.88
N THR A 71 0.70 9.50 5.60
CA THR A 71 1.31 8.30 5.04
C THR A 71 2.68 8.03 5.67
N ILE A 72 3.50 9.07 5.89
CA ILE A 72 4.80 8.95 6.57
C ILE A 72 4.61 8.48 8.01
N ASP A 73 3.68 9.09 8.77
CA ASP A 73 3.39 8.71 10.16
C ASP A 73 2.99 7.23 10.26
N GLN A 74 2.16 6.73 9.34
CA GLN A 74 1.77 5.32 9.32
C GLN A 74 2.94 4.38 9.05
N TYR A 75 3.84 4.74 8.13
CA TYR A 75 5.08 3.99 7.89
C TYR A 75 5.91 3.87 9.17
N GLU A 76 6.15 5.00 9.84
CA GLU A 76 6.95 5.08 11.07
C GLU A 76 6.30 4.29 12.21
N LYS A 77 5.01 4.50 12.42
CA LYS A 77 4.21 3.84 13.46
C LYS A 77 4.21 2.32 13.31
N MET A 78 4.18 1.81 12.08
CA MET A 78 4.19 0.38 11.79
C MET A 78 5.60 -0.20 11.66
N GLY A 79 6.64 0.63 11.63
CA GLY A 79 8.04 0.18 11.47
C GLY A 79 8.29 -0.51 10.13
N LEU A 80 7.57 -0.11 9.07
CA LEU A 80 7.65 -0.74 7.75
C LEU A 80 8.91 -0.33 7.00
N GLN A 81 9.44 -1.27 6.23
CA GLN A 81 10.62 -1.06 5.38
C GLN A 81 10.26 -0.27 4.13
N ASN A 82 11.26 0.31 3.47
CA ASN A 82 11.12 1.04 2.21
C ASN A 82 9.97 2.08 2.23
N PRO A 83 10.11 3.21 2.97
CA PRO A 83 9.14 4.29 3.03
C PRO A 83 9.12 5.12 1.74
N PHE A 84 8.98 4.45 0.61
CA PHE A 84 8.86 5.02 -0.72
C PHE A 84 7.39 5.27 -1.02
N ILE A 85 7.03 6.51 -1.37
CA ILE A 85 5.65 6.90 -1.63
C ILE A 85 5.54 7.28 -3.10
N VAL A 86 4.72 6.55 -3.85
CA VAL A 86 4.34 6.89 -5.21
C VAL A 86 2.98 7.57 -5.20
N VAL A 87 2.87 8.68 -5.91
CA VAL A 87 1.59 9.35 -6.16
C VAL A 87 1.12 9.03 -7.57
N ASP A 88 -0.04 8.37 -7.68
CA ASP A 88 -0.72 8.15 -8.96
C ASP A 88 -1.44 9.45 -9.35
N THR A 89 -1.05 10.05 -10.48
CA THR A 89 -1.54 11.37 -10.92
C THR A 89 -2.85 11.28 -11.74
N ASN A 90 -3.58 10.18 -11.63
CA ASN A 90 -4.85 9.91 -12.34
C ASN A 90 -5.81 9.18 -11.36
N HIS A 91 -6.76 8.42 -11.86
CA HIS A 91 -7.75 7.67 -11.09
C HIS A 91 -8.61 8.59 -10.21
N ASP A 92 -8.62 8.35 -8.89
CA ASP A 92 -9.48 9.08 -7.96
C ASP A 92 -8.73 10.25 -7.29
N ASN A 93 -7.48 10.48 -7.71
CA ASN A 93 -6.69 11.66 -7.38
C ASN A 93 -7.06 12.82 -8.32
#